data_AF-A0A5E7DZB5-F1
#
_entry.id   AF-A0A5E7DZB5-F1
#
_cell.length_a   1.000
_cell.length_b   1.000
_cell.length_c   1.000
_cell.angle_alpha   90.00
_cell.angle_beta   90.00
_cell.angle_gamma   90.00
#
_symmetry.space_group_name_H-M   'P 1'
#
loop_
_entity.id
_entity.type
_entity.pdbx_description
1 polymer ?
#
loop_
_entity_poly.entity_id
_entity_poly.type
_entity_poly.pdbx_seq_one_letter_code
_entity_poly.pdbx_strand_id
1 'polypeptide(L)'
;MANRMLGVAVRTFSEPSATLDPEGAVFWLTDGAAPGVPLAQAVFDTAHVSVDIETGAPVSSQNPILGVRLIDLPNKPTNRDRVRARGELYQISDVQPDGVAGVTIILRKA
;
A
#
# COMPACT_ATOMS: atom_id res chain seq x y z
N MET A 1 30.96 12.80 -24.24
CA MET A 1 30.71 11.77 -23.20
C MET A 1 29.22 11.45 -23.25
N ALA A 2 28.85 10.24 -23.69
CA ALA A 2 27.46 9.87 -23.91
C ALA A 2 26.80 9.45 -22.59
N ASN A 3 25.78 10.19 -22.16
CA ASN A 3 24.96 9.87 -21.00
C ASN A 3 24.13 8.62 -21.33
N ARG A 4 24.51 7.46 -20.77
CA ARG A 4 23.72 6.22 -20.86
C ARG A 4 22.42 6.43 -20.07
N MET A 5 21.33 6.71 -20.76
CA MET A 5 19.99 6.48 -20.23
C MET A 5 19.81 4.98 -20.04
N LEU A 6 20.10 4.49 -18.83
CA LEU A 6 19.60 3.20 -18.36
C LEU A 6 18.07 3.28 -18.39
N GLY A 7 17.44 2.51 -19.26
CA GLY A 7 15.99 2.37 -19.30
C GLY A 7 15.51 1.82 -17.97
N VAL A 8 15.07 2.70 -17.06
CA VAL A 8 14.33 2.33 -15.86
C VAL A 8 12.89 2.12 -16.28
N ALA A 9 12.59 0.92 -16.76
CA ALA A 9 11.22 0.41 -16.70
C ALA A 9 10.91 0.09 -15.23
N VAL A 10 9.73 0.48 -14.76
CA VAL A 10 9.22 0.37 -13.36
C VAL A 10 9.55 1.59 -12.47
N ARG A 11 8.91 2.73 -12.76
CA ARG A 11 8.72 3.83 -11.79
C ARG A 11 7.33 4.48 -11.84
N THR A 12 6.36 3.87 -12.54
CA THR A 12 5.05 4.50 -12.76
C THR A 12 3.96 4.02 -11.79
N PHE A 13 4.23 3.01 -10.95
CA PHE A 13 3.20 2.43 -10.07
C PHE A 13 3.37 2.72 -8.57
N SER A 14 4.46 3.38 -8.15
CA SER A 14 4.68 3.66 -6.72
C SER A 14 4.08 5.01 -6.33
N GLU A 15 3.52 5.09 -5.12
CA GLU A 15 3.11 6.34 -4.50
C GLU A 15 4.33 7.28 -4.36
N PRO A 16 4.11 8.61 -4.34
CA PRO A 16 5.22 9.54 -4.25
C PRO A 16 5.98 9.34 -2.93
N SER A 17 7.30 9.41 -3.01
CA SER A 17 8.16 9.32 -1.83
C SER A 17 7.91 10.52 -0.91
N ALA A 18 7.96 10.30 0.40
CA ALA A 18 7.81 11.37 1.40
C ALA A 18 8.81 12.52 1.25
N THR A 19 9.95 12.30 0.57
CA THR A 19 10.92 13.36 0.23
C THR A 19 10.40 14.31 -0.86
N LEU A 20 9.60 13.81 -1.80
CA LEU A 20 9.08 14.57 -2.94
C LEU A 20 7.69 15.16 -2.67
N ASP A 21 6.85 14.40 -1.98
CA ASP A 21 5.50 14.81 -1.60
C ASP A 21 5.15 14.19 -0.23
N PRO A 22 5.38 14.93 0.87
CA PRO A 22 5.07 14.46 2.22
C PRO A 22 3.58 14.20 2.45
N GLU A 23 2.69 14.86 1.71
CA GLU A 23 1.24 14.78 1.89
C GLU A 23 0.63 13.64 1.07
N GLY A 24 1.20 13.36 -0.11
CA GLY A 24 0.83 12.23 -0.96
C GLY A 24 1.48 10.90 -0.58
N ALA A 25 2.55 10.90 0.23
CA ALA A 25 3.24 9.68 0.62
C ALA A 25 2.43 8.76 1.53
N VAL A 26 2.71 7.46 1.44
CA VAL A 26 2.15 6.44 2.33
C VAL A 26 3.06 6.26 3.55
N PHE A 27 2.46 6.25 4.73
CA PHE A 27 3.13 6.00 6.00
C PHE A 27 2.54 4.77 6.69
N TRP A 28 3.43 3.95 7.24
CA TRP A 28 3.09 2.85 8.15
C TRP A 28 3.20 3.31 9.60
N LEU A 29 2.20 3.03 10.42
CA LEU A 29 2.18 3.33 11.85
C LEU A 29 2.08 2.03 12.63
N THR A 30 3.20 1.60 13.22
CA THR A 30 3.25 0.42 14.10
C THR A 30 2.40 0.66 15.34
N ASP A 31 1.45 -0.22 15.62
CA ASP A 31 0.45 -0.04 16.69
C ASP A 31 -0.33 1.31 16.63
N GLY A 32 -0.35 1.96 15.45
CA GLY A 32 -0.95 3.29 15.28
C GLY A 32 -0.13 4.46 15.85
N ALA A 33 1.11 4.21 16.30
CA ALA A 33 1.99 5.24 16.86
C ALA A 33 2.58 6.17 15.79
N ALA A 34 2.70 7.45 16.13
CA ALA A 34 3.41 8.46 15.34
C ALA A 34 4.83 8.72 15.92
N PRO A 35 5.82 9.09 15.10
CA PRO A 35 5.74 9.28 13.64
C PRO A 35 5.74 7.95 12.88
N GLY A 36 4.97 7.86 11.80
CA GLY A 36 4.96 6.70 10.92
C GLY A 36 6.21 6.61 10.03
N VAL A 37 6.49 5.41 9.53
CA VAL A 37 7.60 5.12 8.60
C VAL A 37 7.11 5.30 7.16
N PRO A 38 7.77 6.12 6.32
CA PRO A 38 7.37 6.29 4.92
C PRO A 38 7.68 5.03 4.11
N LEU A 39 6.70 4.58 3.32
CA LEU A 39 6.82 3.41 2.45
C LEU A 39 7.11 3.86 1.01
N ALA A 40 8.39 4.02 0.68
CA ALA A 40 8.82 4.57 -0.61
C ALA A 40 8.44 3.71 -1.83
N GLN A 41 8.09 2.43 -1.64
CA GLN A 41 7.74 1.48 -2.70
C GLN A 41 6.31 0.96 -2.55
N ALA A 42 5.48 1.62 -1.74
CA ALA A 42 4.08 1.29 -1.60
C ALA A 42 3.27 1.70 -2.85
N VAL A 43 2.21 0.94 -3.11
CA VAL A 43 1.18 1.25 -4.10
C VAL A 43 -0.15 1.35 -3.35
N PHE A 44 -0.81 2.50 -3.38
CA PHE A 44 -2.09 2.70 -2.70
C PHE A 44 -3.20 2.89 -3.73
N ASP A 45 -4.23 2.06 -3.65
CA ASP A 45 -5.40 2.13 -4.54
C ASP A 45 -6.67 2.35 -3.71
N THR A 46 -7.47 3.35 -4.08
CA THR A 46 -8.69 3.75 -3.36
C THR A 46 -9.94 2.97 -3.81
N ALA A 47 -9.89 2.25 -4.93
CA ALA A 47 -11.02 1.58 -5.56
C ALA A 47 -10.66 0.14 -5.97
N HIS A 48 -10.48 -0.74 -4.99
CA HIS A 48 -10.35 -2.17 -5.29
C HIS A 48 -11.72 -2.82 -5.52
N VAL A 49 -11.86 -3.57 -6.62
CA VAL A 49 -13.04 -4.40 -6.92
C VAL A 49 -12.62 -5.87 -6.88
N SER A 50 -13.07 -6.61 -5.87
CA SER A 50 -12.94 -8.07 -5.84
C SER A 50 -14.19 -8.72 -6.43
N VAL A 51 -14.00 -9.67 -7.35
CA VAL A 51 -15.10 -10.43 -7.96
C VAL A 51 -15.09 -11.86 -7.40
N ASP A 52 -16.23 -12.32 -6.88
CA ASP A 52 -16.44 -13.72 -6.54
C ASP A 52 -16.69 -14.51 -7.83
N ILE A 53 -15.79 -15.45 -8.13
CA ILE A 53 -15.78 -16.20 -9.40
C ILE A 53 -16.76 -17.39 -9.36
N GLU A 54 -17.27 -17.79 -8.19
CA GLU A 54 -18.21 -18.92 -8.05
C GLU A 54 -19.65 -18.51 -8.35
N THR A 55 -20.02 -17.26 -8.07
CA THR A 55 -21.41 -16.79 -8.24
C THR A 55 -21.59 -15.71 -9.30
N GLY A 56 -20.50 -15.08 -9.75
CA GLY A 56 -20.56 -13.97 -10.72
C GLY A 56 -21.31 -12.74 -10.21
N ALA A 57 -21.68 -12.71 -8.93
CA ALA A 57 -22.33 -11.58 -8.30
C ALA A 57 -21.25 -10.54 -7.90
N PRO A 58 -21.39 -9.26 -8.31
CA PRO A 58 -20.48 -8.22 -7.84
C PRO A 58 -20.74 -7.96 -6.36
N VAL A 59 -19.90 -8.50 -5.47
CA VAL A 59 -19.81 -8.01 -4.10
C VAL A 59 -18.91 -6.77 -4.12
N SER A 60 -19.47 -5.63 -4.56
CA SER A 60 -18.72 -4.37 -4.62
C SER A 60 -18.50 -3.83 -3.20
N SER A 61 -17.41 -4.25 -2.54
CA SER A 61 -16.85 -3.51 -1.41
C SER A 61 -15.62 -2.77 -1.91
N GLN A 62 -15.75 -1.45 -2.09
CA GLN A 62 -14.66 -0.54 -2.45
C GLN A 62 -13.74 -0.33 -1.24
N ASN A 63 -13.00 -1.37 -0.86
CA ASN A 63 -12.01 -1.24 0.20
C ASN A 63 -10.69 -0.78 -0.42
N PRO A 64 -10.07 0.29 0.10
CA PRO A 64 -8.74 0.67 -0.36
C PRO A 64 -7.74 -0.48 -0.14
N ILE A 65 -6.72 -0.56 -0.98
CA ILE A 65 -5.65 -1.54 -0.83
C ILE A 65 -4.28 -0.88 -0.78
N LEU A 66 -3.36 -1.54 -0.09
CA LEU A 66 -1.94 -1.21 -0.05
C LEU A 66 -1.15 -2.42 -0.57
N GLY A 67 -0.51 -2.25 -1.72
CA GLY A 67 0.51 -3.18 -2.22
C GLY A 67 1.88 -2.78 -1.69
N VAL A 68 2.57 -3.69 -1.01
CA VAL A 68 3.91 -3.46 -0.46
C VAL A 68 4.66 -4.79 -0.36
N ARG A 69 5.99 -4.76 -0.21
CA ARG A 69 6.77 -5.97 0.11
C ARG A 69 6.83 -6.14 1.62
N LEU A 70 6.74 -7.37 2.11
CA LEU A 70 6.81 -7.65 3.56
C LEU A 70 8.13 -7.16 4.18
N ILE A 71 9.24 -7.19 3.43
CA ILE A 71 10.55 -6.74 3.89
C ILE A 71 10.68 -5.22 4.02
N ASP A 72 9.80 -4.46 3.35
CA ASP A 72 9.78 -3.00 3.44
C ASP A 72 8.96 -2.52 4.66
N LEU A 73 8.26 -3.43 5.35
CA LEU A 73 7.49 -3.12 6.54
C LEU A 73 8.35 -3.23 7.81
N PRO A 74 8.18 -2.31 8.78
CA PRO A 74 8.95 -2.34 10.02
C PRO A 74 8.56 -3.51 10.95
N ASN A 75 7.35 -4.06 10.77
CA ASN A 75 6.84 -5.21 11.50
C ASN A 75 5.93 -6.06 10.61
N LYS A 76 5.71 -7.32 11.01
CA LYS A 76 4.67 -8.14 10.39
C LYS A 76 3.31 -7.44 10.60
N PRO A 77 2.49 -7.27 9.54
CA PRO A 77 1.18 -6.63 9.64
C PRO A 77 0.28 -7.23 10.73
N THR A 78 -0.34 -6.35 11.53
CA THR A 78 -1.34 -6.70 12.54
C THR A 78 -2.52 -5.74 12.51
N ASN A 79 -3.66 -6.12 13.08
CA ASN A 79 -4.85 -5.27 13.15
C ASN A 79 -4.66 -4.01 14.04
N ARG A 80 -3.54 -3.92 14.77
CA ARG A 80 -3.18 -2.76 15.59
C ARG A 80 -2.48 -1.69 14.76
N ASP A 81 -1.87 -2.08 13.64
CA ASP A 81 -1.17 -1.15 12.76
C ASP A 81 -2.15 -0.28 11.98
N ARG A 82 -1.66 0.89 11.55
CA ARG A 82 -2.42 1.83 10.72
C ARG A 82 -1.61 2.22 9.51
N VAL A 83 -2.32 2.56 8.44
CA VAL A 83 -1.74 3.12 7.22
C VAL A 83 -2.29 4.52 7.06
N ARG A 84 -1.40 5.50 6.88
CA ARG A 84 -1.79 6.85 6.48
C ARG A 84 -1.42 7.06 5.03
N ALA A 85 -2.39 7.39 4.19
CA ALA A 85 -2.19 7.66 2.77
C ALA A 85 -3.04 8.86 2.37
N ARG A 86 -2.46 9.81 1.63
CA ARG A 86 -3.17 11.01 1.12
C ARG A 86 -3.93 11.77 2.22
N GLY A 87 -3.28 11.94 3.38
CA GLY A 87 -3.86 12.61 4.55
C GLY A 87 -4.91 11.82 5.34
N GLU A 88 -5.33 10.65 4.86
CA GLU A 88 -6.38 9.82 5.49
C GLU A 88 -5.77 8.65 6.25
N LEU A 89 -6.43 8.24 7.35
CA LEU A 89 -6.01 7.13 8.19
C LEU A 89 -6.86 5.89 7.93
N TYR A 90 -6.19 4.75 7.77
CA TYR A 90 -6.80 3.47 7.48
C TYR A 90 -6.36 2.40 8.49
N GLN A 91 -7.27 1.47 8.77
CA GLN A 91 -6.99 0.27 9.54
C GLN A 91 -6.82 -0.93 8.61
N ILE A 92 -6.00 -1.89 9.04
CA ILE A 92 -5.83 -3.17 8.35
C ILE A 92 -7.09 -4.00 8.55
N SER A 93 -7.72 -4.41 7.45
CA SER A 93 -8.87 -5.30 7.43
C SER A 93 -8.45 -6.74 7.12
N ASP A 94 -7.59 -6.93 6.13
CA ASP A 94 -7.09 -8.24 5.70
C ASP A 94 -5.70 -8.12 5.07
N VAL A 95 -4.93 -9.22 5.09
CA VAL A 95 -3.54 -9.29 4.62
C VAL A 95 -3.38 -10.51 3.72
N GLN A 96 -3.12 -10.27 2.44
CA GLN A 96 -3.05 -11.31 1.40
C GLN A 96 -1.64 -11.39 0.82
N PRO A 97 -0.83 -12.38 1.21
CA PRO A 97 0.49 -12.62 0.61
C PRO A 97 0.37 -13.09 -0.83
N ASP A 98 1.24 -12.62 -1.73
CA ASP A 98 1.24 -12.99 -3.15
C ASP A 98 2.09 -14.24 -3.48
N GLY A 99 2.79 -14.79 -2.48
CA GLY A 99 3.68 -15.95 -2.63
C GLY A 99 5.08 -15.63 -3.21
N VAL A 100 5.34 -14.37 -3.61
CA VAL A 100 6.59 -13.88 -4.20
C VAL A 100 7.06 -12.60 -3.47
N ALA A 101 6.91 -12.60 -2.15
CA ALA A 101 7.32 -11.56 -1.20
C ALA A 101 6.52 -10.24 -1.18
N GLY A 102 5.58 -10.04 -2.12
CA GLY A 102 4.60 -8.97 -2.04
C GLY A 102 3.43 -9.34 -1.13
N VAL A 103 2.75 -8.31 -0.65
CA VAL A 103 1.53 -8.43 0.14
C VAL A 103 0.55 -7.35 -0.28
N THR A 104 -0.68 -7.77 -0.51
CA THR A 104 -1.84 -6.89 -0.67
C THR A 104 -2.52 -6.78 0.68
N ILE A 105 -2.57 -5.57 1.23
CA ILE A 105 -3.24 -5.28 2.48
C ILE A 105 -4.55 -4.59 2.16
N ILE A 106 -5.67 -5.21 2.51
CA ILE A 106 -7.00 -4.61 2.38
C ILE A 106 -7.22 -3.69 3.57
N LEU A 107 -7.63 -2.47 3.28
CA LEU A 107 -7.78 -1.38 4.23
C LEU A 107 -9.25 -1.02 4.40
N ARG A 108 -9.57 -0.47 5.58
CA ARG A 108 -10.85 0.18 5.87
C ARG A 108 -10.58 1.57 6.45
N LYS A 109 -11.45 2.53 6.17
CA LYS A 109 -11.35 3.86 6.77
C LYS A 109 -11.46 3.74 8.29
N ALA A 110 -10.57 4.42 9.02
CA ALA A 110 -10.43 4.28 10.46
C ALA A 110 -11.53 4.94 11.27
#